data_AF-A0AA40HBI3-F1
#
_entry.id   AF-A0AA40HBI3-F1
#
_cell.length_a   1.000
_cell.length_b   1.000
_cell.length_c   1.000
_cell.angle_alpha   90.00
_cell.angle_beta   90.00
_cell.angle_gamma   90.00
#
_symmetry.space_group_name_H-M   'P 1'
#
loop_
_entity.id
_entity.type
_entity.pdbx_description
1 polymer ?
#
loop_
_entity_poly.entity_id
_entity_poly.type
_entity_poly.pdbx_seq_one_letter_code
_entity_poly.pdbx_strand_id
1 'polypeptide(L)' 'MTIQKVKGLLSRLLRVPVSDLLLAYESPKMPGREIELENDQQSLQFYSVENGDCLLVRW' A
#
# COMPACT_ATOMS: atom_id res chain seq x y z
N MET A 1 -4.06 -2.60 -9.60
CA MET A 1 -4.03 -1.11 -9.46
C MET A 1 -2.61 -0.69 -9.10
N THR A 2 -2.11 0.44 -9.59
CA THR A 2 -0.76 0.94 -9.23
C THR A 2 -0.75 1.56 -7.84
N ILE A 3 0.40 1.52 -7.17
CA ILE A 3 0.55 2.10 -5.83
C ILE A 3 0.23 3.60 -5.84
N GLN A 4 0.63 4.34 -6.88
CA GLN A 4 0.26 5.75 -7.06
C GLN A 4 -1.26 5.99 -7.04
N LYS A 5 -2.04 5.11 -7.69
CA LYS A 5 -3.50 5.21 -7.72
C LYS A 5 -4.12 4.90 -6.36
N VAL A 6 -3.55 3.94 -5.63
CA VAL A 6 -3.96 3.60 -4.26
C VAL A 6 -3.70 4.78 -3.32
N LYS A 7 -2.48 5.34 -3.31
CA LYS A 7 -2.16 6.55 -2.54
C LYS A 7 -3.06 7.72 -2.91
N GLY A 8 -3.35 7.94 -4.21
CA GLY A 8 -4.26 8.99 -4.65
C GLY A 8 -5.70 8.82 -4.14
N LEU A 9 -6.20 7.58 -4.03
CA LEU A 9 -7.50 7.29 -3.44
C LEU A 9 -7.50 7.59 -1.93
N LEU A 10 -6.50 7.08 -1.22
CA LEU A 10 -6.33 7.28 0.22
C LEU A 10 -6.12 8.75 0.58
N SER A 11 -5.37 9.49 -0.25
CA SER A 11 -5.13 10.92 -0.09
C SER A 11 -6.44 11.72 -0.07
N ARG A 12 -7.39 11.39 -0.96
CA ARG A 12 -8.72 12.05 -0.96
C ARG A 12 -9.57 11.66 0.25
N LEU A 13 -9.46 10.41 0.70
CA LEU A 13 -10.21 9.90 1.84
C LEU A 13 -9.72 10.49 3.16
N LEU A 14 -8.39 10.50 3.37
CA LEU A 14 -7.73 10.90 4.60
C LEU A 14 -7.34 12.39 4.63
N ARG A 15 -7.42 13.09 3.49
CA ARG A 15 -6.96 14.48 3.30
C ARG A 15 -5.47 14.68 3.58
N VAL A 16 -4.66 13.66 3.31
CA VAL A 16 -3.20 13.66 3.44
C VAL A 16 -2.56 13.76 2.06
N PRO A 17 -1.50 14.56 1.84
CA PRO A 17 -0.78 14.59 0.56
C PRO A 17 -0.26 13.21 0.15
N VAL A 18 -0.24 12.93 -1.16
CA VAL A 18 0.26 11.65 -1.69
C VAL A 18 1.72 11.40 -1.32
N SER A 19 2.53 12.45 -1.23
CA SER A 19 3.95 12.40 -0.84
C SER A 19 4.17 11.89 0.58
N ASP A 20 3.19 12.11 1.46
CA ASP A 20 3.33 11.84 2.90
C ASP A 20 2.79 10.43 3.24
N LEU A 21 2.05 9.82 2.31
CA LEU A 21 1.51 8.48 2.48
C LEU A 21 2.58 7.40 2.28
N LEU A 22 2.88 6.69 3.36
CA LEU A 22 3.69 5.48 3.35
C LEU A 22 2.76 4.26 3.39
N LEU A 23 2.98 3.34 2.45
CA LEU A 23 2.18 2.12 2.34
C LEU A 23 3.06 0.90 2.55
N ALA A 24 2.55 -0.03 3.33
CA ALA A 24 3.08 -1.38 3.44
C ALA A 24 1.92 -2.38 3.39
N TYR A 25 2.23 -3.65 3.20
CA TYR A 25 1.24 -4.71 3.38
C TYR A 25 1.79 -5.83 4.27
N GLU A 26 0.88 -6.51 4.94
CA GLU A 26 1.14 -7.74 5.68
C GLU A 26 0.29 -8.85 5.08
N SER A 27 0.89 -10.03 4.92
CA SER A 27 0.18 -11.22 4.47
C SER A 27 -0.01 -12.20 5.62
N PRO A 28 -1.19 -12.84 5.77
CA PRO A 28 -1.39 -13.93 6.72
C PRO A 28 -0.42 -15.11 6.52
N LYS A 29 0.16 -15.25 5.33
CA LYS A 29 1.18 -16.26 5.02
C LYS A 29 2.53 -16.01 5.71
N MET A 30 2.81 -14.76 6.07
CA MET A 30 4.05 -14.32 6.73
C MET A 30 3.71 -13.31 7.83
N PRO A 31 3.10 -13.76 8.94
CA PRO A 31 2.66 -12.86 10.00
C PRO A 31 3.83 -12.11 10.64
N GLY A 32 3.61 -10.84 10.96
CA GLY A 32 4.60 -9.93 11.55
C GLY A 32 5.63 -9.37 10.56
N ARG A 33 5.55 -9.73 9.27
CA ARG A 33 6.41 -9.17 8.23
C ARG A 33 5.64 -8.14 7.41
N GLU A 34 6.04 -6.89 7.55
CA GLU A 34 5.58 -5.80 6.70
C GLU A 34 6.47 -5.69 5.46
N ILE A 35 5.85 -5.52 4.29
CA ILE A 35 6.55 -5.29 3.02
C ILE A 35 6.15 -3.92 2.49
N GLU A 36 7.14 -3.05 2.31
CA GLU A 36 6.93 -1.67 1.87
C GLU A 36 6.59 -1.58 0.37
N LEU A 37 5.66 -0.70 0.06
CA LEU A 37 5.17 -0.42 -1.29
C LEU A 37 5.77 0.91 -1.78
N GLU A 38 7.10 0.95 -1.92
CA GLU A 38 7.84 2.19 -2.24
C GLU A 38 7.68 2.67 -3.69
N ASN A 39 7.54 1.75 -4.64
CA ASN A 39 7.49 2.09 -6.06
C ASN A 39 6.06 2.40 -6.52
N ASP A 40 5.76 3.69 -6.58
CA ASP A 40 4.47 4.22 -6.99
C ASP A 40 4.01 3.77 -8.39
N GLN A 41 4.95 3.48 -9.31
CA GLN A 41 4.64 3.02 -10.66
C GLN A 41 4.27 1.53 -10.72
N GLN A 42 4.67 0.75 -9.72
CA GLN A 42 4.37 -0.68 -9.66
C GLN A 42 2.94 -0.94 -9.23
N SER A 43 2.47 -2.14 -9.53
CA SER A 43 1.13 -2.59 -9.16
C SER A 43 1.12 -3.39 -7.86
N LEU A 44 -0.03 -3.46 -7.20
CA LEU A 44 -0.25 -4.38 -6.07
C LEU A 44 0.14 -5.83 -6.43
N GLN A 45 -0.12 -6.26 -7.67
CA GLN A 45 0.23 -7.60 -8.15
C GLN A 45 1.75 -7.78 -8.28
N PHE A 46 2.50 -6.74 -8.64
CA PHE A 46 3.97 -6.80 -8.67
C PHE A 46 4.55 -7.12 -7.28
N TYR A 47 3.94 -6.56 -6.24
CA TYR A 47 4.27 -6.86 -4.85
C TYR A 47 3.64 -8.15 -4.33
N SER A 48 2.97 -8.95 -5.16
CA SER A 48 2.28 -10.18 -4.76
C SER A 48 1.23 -9.97 -3.66
N VAL A 49 0.59 -8.80 -3.63
CA VAL A 49 -0.54 -8.55 -2.73
C VAL A 49 -1.74 -9.36 -3.21
N GLU A 50 -2.29 -10.17 -2.32
CA GLU A 50 -3.42 -11.06 -2.59
C GLU A 50 -4.68 -10.65 -1.82
N ASN A 51 -5.80 -11.29 -2.15
CA ASN A 51 -7.04 -11.09 -1.41
C ASN A 51 -6.91 -11.67 0.02
N GLY A 52 -7.27 -10.89 1.02
CA GLY A 52 -7.11 -11.24 2.44
C GLY A 52 -5.83 -10.71 3.09
N ASP A 53 -4.91 -10.15 2.30
CA ASP A 53 -3.79 -9.38 2.85
C ASP A 53 -4.28 -8.04 3.43
N CYS A 54 -3.51 -7.49 4.37
CA CYS A 54 -3.82 -6.23 5.03
C CYS A 54 -2.94 -5.11 4.51
N LEU A 55 -3.54 -3.98 4.11
CA LEU A 55 -2.82 -2.75 3.77
C LEU A 55 -2.63 -1.89 5.01
N LEU A 56 -1.37 -1.55 5.28
CA LEU A 56 -0.95 -0.67 6.36
C LEU A 56 -0.71 0.73 5.77
N VAL A 57 -1.39 1.73 6.32
CA VAL A 57 -1.33 3.12 5.85
C VAL A 57 -0.77 4.00 6.97
N ARG A 58 0.31 4.72 6.69
CA ARG A 58 0.96 5.65 7.62
C ARG A 58 1.20 7.00 6.94
N TRP A 59 1.29 8.07 7.73
CA TRP A 59 1.58 9.44 7.29
C TRP A 59 2.13 10.28 8.45
#